data_AF-A0A5C6N291-F1
#
_entry.id   AF-A0A5C6N291-F1
#
_cell.length_a   1.000
_cell.length_b   1.000
_cell.length_c   1.000
_cell.angle_alpha   90.00
_cell.angle_beta   90.00
_cell.angle_gamma   90.00
#
_symmetry.space_group_name_H-M   'P 1'
#
loop_
_entity.id
_entity.type
_entity.pdbx_description
1 polymer ?
#
loop_
_entity_poly.entity_id
_entity_poly.type
_entity_poly.pdbx_seq_one_letter_code
_entity_poly.pdbx_strand_id
1 'polypeptide(L)'
;MRRGYWDHEKGEVLSPSEHAAQLQRAEILEEFEQGSNHCYTLKSVENVMKKGIHCVLPLGLDCVRRLHRAKVFPIIIFVSQSARSARKLRSKLQRQARSEEQLLTCSQNEEPLLDKLPCLYRSVDPDSWCDQNSLLTRLRTVIWEEQRRIVWVEPDLW
;
A
#
# COMPACT_ATOMS: atom_id res chain seq x y z
N MET A 1 -18.57 14.68 1.05
CA MET A 1 -17.45 13.79 0.68
C MET A 1 -17.06 14.12 -0.76
N ARG A 2 -15.91 14.78 -0.98
CA ARG A 2 -15.48 15.12 -2.35
C ARG A 2 -15.09 13.84 -3.10
N ARG A 3 -15.62 13.65 -4.30
CA ARG A 3 -15.22 12.58 -5.23
C ARG A 3 -13.74 12.77 -5.61
N GLY A 4 -12.95 11.70 -5.50
CA GLY A 4 -11.67 11.54 -6.20
C GLY A 4 -10.50 12.36 -5.68
N TYR A 5 -9.76 11.82 -4.71
CA TYR A 5 -8.40 12.26 -4.36
C TYR A 5 -7.49 11.04 -4.15
N TRP A 6 -7.54 10.11 -5.11
CA TRP A 6 -6.64 8.96 -5.16
C TRP A 6 -6.02 8.94 -6.54
N ASP A 7 -4.70 9.06 -6.62
CA ASP A 7 -3.98 8.79 -7.87
C ASP A 7 -3.33 7.41 -7.77
N HIS A 8 -3.41 6.65 -8.87
CA HIS A 8 -2.67 5.39 -8.96
C HIS A 8 -1.27 5.78 -9.41
N GLU A 9 -0.28 5.59 -8.53
CA GLU A 9 1.08 5.89 -8.92
C GLU A 9 1.47 4.98 -10.07
N LYS A 10 2.03 5.57 -11.13
CA LYS A 10 2.66 4.83 -12.20
C LYS A 10 4.15 4.81 -11.92
N GLY A 11 4.79 3.67 -12.11
CA GLY A 11 6.24 3.58 -12.04
C GLY A 11 6.90 4.58 -12.98
N GLU A 12 8.07 5.06 -12.60
CA GLU A 12 8.89 5.94 -13.42
C GLU A 12 10.08 5.17 -14.01
N VAL A 13 10.47 5.56 -15.23
CA VAL A 13 11.65 5.02 -15.90
C VAL A 13 12.79 6.02 -15.70
N LEU A 14 13.77 5.63 -14.90
CA LEU A 14 14.96 6.43 -14.62
C LEU A 14 16.05 6.18 -15.67
N SER A 15 16.92 7.17 -15.88
CA SER A 15 18.21 6.88 -16.52
C SER A 15 19.10 6.04 -15.57
N PRO A 16 20.09 5.28 -16.08
CA PRO A 16 20.97 4.48 -15.22
C PRO A 16 21.69 5.28 -14.13
N SER A 17 22.07 6.53 -14.41
CA SER A 17 22.71 7.42 -13.44
C SER A 17 21.73 7.89 -12.36
N GLU A 18 20.50 8.25 -12.73
CA GLU A 18 19.44 8.60 -11.79
C GLU A 18 19.08 7.41 -10.90
N HIS A 19 18.95 6.23 -11.49
CA HIS A 19 18.68 4.99 -10.77
C HIS A 19 19.77 4.70 -9.73
N ALA A 20 21.04 4.71 -10.14
CA ALA A 20 22.16 4.49 -9.22
C ALA A 20 22.19 5.54 -8.09
N ALA A 21 21.95 6.81 -8.42
CA ALA A 21 21.94 7.89 -7.43
C ALA A 21 20.78 7.76 -6.42
N GLN A 22 19.59 7.33 -6.86
CA GLN A 22 18.44 7.12 -5.98
C GLN A 22 18.58 5.85 -5.14
N LEU A 23 19.14 4.79 -5.70
CA LEU A 23 19.44 3.55 -4.98
C LEU A 23 20.42 3.81 -3.82
N GLN A 24 21.48 4.59 -4.05
CA GLN A 24 22.43 5.00 -3.01
C GLN A 24 21.78 5.79 -1.87
N ARG A 25 20.73 6.56 -2.18
CA ARG A 25 19.96 7.35 -1.20
C ARG A 25 18.81 6.56 -0.55
N ALA A 26 18.65 5.28 -0.90
CA ALA A 26 17.51 4.45 -0.49
C ALA A 26 16.14 5.07 -0.85
N GLU A 27 16.07 5.80 -1.96
CA GLU A 27 14.87 6.47 -2.44
C GLU A 27 13.99 5.61 -3.36
N ILE A 28 14.51 4.46 -3.79
CA ILE A 28 13.74 3.48 -4.56
C ILE A 28 12.89 2.65 -3.59
N LEU A 29 11.57 2.67 -3.79
CA LEU A 29 10.61 1.92 -2.99
C LEU A 29 10.51 0.47 -3.44
N GLU A 30 10.41 0.24 -4.76
CA GLU A 30 10.34 -1.07 -5.40
C GLU A 30 10.73 -0.95 -6.89
N GLU A 31 11.52 -1.91 -7.39
CA GLU A 31 11.82 -2.07 -8.82
C GLU A 31 10.80 -3.03 -9.44
N PHE A 32 10.35 -2.79 -10.68
CA PHE A 32 9.42 -3.70 -11.36
C PHE A 32 10.07 -5.07 -11.64
N GLU A 33 11.31 -5.03 -12.08
CA GLU A 33 12.18 -6.19 -12.27
C GLU A 33 13.56 -5.86 -11.69
N GLN A 34 14.25 -6.86 -11.12
CA GLN A 34 15.58 -6.65 -10.55
C GLN A 34 16.54 -6.08 -11.60
N GLY A 35 17.11 -4.92 -11.29
CA GLY A 35 18.05 -4.22 -12.18
C GLY A 35 17.38 -3.50 -13.36
N SER A 36 16.05 -3.41 -13.38
CA SER A 36 15.34 -2.52 -14.29
C SER A 36 15.37 -1.09 -13.78
N ASN A 37 15.42 -0.12 -14.70
CA ASN A 37 15.31 1.29 -14.31
C ASN A 37 13.84 1.72 -14.08
N HIS A 38 12.88 0.80 -14.20
CA HIS A 38 11.47 1.08 -13.98
C HIS A 38 11.14 0.78 -12.52
N CYS A 39 10.83 1.81 -11.76
CA CYS A 39 10.67 1.69 -10.32
C CYS A 39 9.63 2.67 -9.76
N TYR A 40 9.17 2.41 -8.54
CA TYR A 40 8.47 3.37 -7.71
C TYR A 40 9.46 4.05 -6.78
N THR A 41 9.37 5.36 -6.64
CA THR A 41 10.35 6.15 -5.90
C THR A 41 9.68 7.04 -4.86
N LEU A 42 10.45 7.44 -3.85
CA LEU A 42 9.99 8.43 -2.86
C LEU A 42 9.60 9.75 -3.54
N LYS A 43 10.37 10.16 -4.55
CA LYS A 43 10.13 11.40 -5.28
C LYS A 43 8.77 11.41 -5.96
N SER A 44 8.35 10.29 -6.57
CA SER A 44 7.03 10.21 -7.21
C SER A 44 5.89 10.33 -6.19
N VAL A 45 6.02 9.65 -5.04
CA VAL A 45 5.08 9.74 -3.92
C VAL A 45 4.99 11.17 -3.37
N GLU A 46 6.12 11.83 -3.13
CA GLU A 46 6.16 13.22 -2.66
C GLU A 46 5.48 14.17 -3.65
N ASN A 47 5.62 13.95 -4.95
CA ASN A 47 4.99 14.78 -5.98
C ASN A 47 3.45 14.66 -5.95
N VAL A 48 2.91 13.48 -5.64
CA VAL A 48 1.46 13.31 -5.42
C VAL A 48 1.03 13.95 -4.10
N MET A 49 1.79 13.78 -3.03
CA MET A 49 1.51 14.39 -1.73
C MET A 49 1.47 15.93 -1.79
N LYS A 50 2.39 16.55 -2.55
CA LYS A 50 2.43 18.01 -2.77
C LYS A 50 1.16 18.56 -3.43
N LYS A 51 0.40 17.72 -4.15
CA LYS A 51 -0.91 18.08 -4.73
C LYS A 51 -2.06 17.98 -3.72
N GLY A 52 -1.80 17.54 -2.49
CA GLY A 52 -2.81 17.27 -1.47
C GLY A 52 -3.66 16.03 -1.78
N ILE A 53 -3.09 15.07 -2.50
CA ILE A 53 -3.76 13.84 -2.96
C ILE A 53 -3.10 12.64 -2.27
N HIS A 54 -3.89 11.61 -1.96
CA HIS A 54 -3.33 10.36 -1.48
C HIS A 54 -2.85 9.49 -2.64
N CYS A 55 -1.68 8.90 -2.46
CA CYS A 55 -1.09 7.94 -3.38
C CYS A 55 -1.59 6.52 -3.05
N VAL A 56 -2.14 5.81 -4.04
CA VAL A 56 -2.42 4.37 -3.93
C VAL A 56 -1.23 3.61 -4.50
N LEU A 57 -0.52 2.89 -3.65
CA LEU A 57 0.75 2.24 -3.96
C LEU A 57 0.56 0.73 -4.20
N PRO A 58 0.85 0.21 -5.40
CA PRO A 58 0.81 -1.22 -5.67
C PRO A 58 2.11 -1.90 -5.23
N LEU A 59 2.51 -1.71 -3.97
CA LEU A 59 3.81 -2.11 -3.42
C LEU A 59 3.67 -3.14 -2.29
N GLY A 60 4.72 -3.94 -2.09
CA GLY A 60 4.84 -4.80 -0.89
C GLY A 60 5.14 -4.03 0.40
N LEU A 61 5.06 -4.72 1.54
CA LEU A 61 5.28 -4.13 2.87
C LEU A 61 6.72 -3.65 3.12
N ASP A 62 7.69 -4.14 2.35
CA ASP A 62 9.10 -3.77 2.49
C ASP A 62 9.36 -2.28 2.25
N CYS A 63 8.50 -1.60 1.48
CA CYS A 63 8.63 -0.17 1.21
C CYS A 63 8.28 0.70 2.42
N VAL A 64 7.53 0.19 3.41
CA VAL A 64 7.00 0.97 4.54
C VAL A 64 8.11 1.57 5.37
N ARG A 65 9.20 0.83 5.62
CA ARG A 65 10.36 1.35 6.36
C ARG A 65 11.06 2.50 5.63
N ARG A 66 11.12 2.44 4.30
CA ARG A 66 11.69 3.52 3.46
C ARG A 66 10.80 4.76 3.51
N LEU A 67 9.48 4.60 3.40
CA LEU A 67 8.52 5.69 3.57
C LEU A 67 8.67 6.36 4.95
N HIS A 68 8.75 5.57 6.02
CA HIS A 68 8.85 6.10 7.38
C HIS A 68 10.14 6.92 7.61
N ARG A 69 11.28 6.45 7.09
CA ARG A 69 12.55 7.20 7.12
C ARG A 69 12.46 8.53 6.39
N ALA A 70 11.70 8.57 5.30
CA ALA A 70 11.42 9.78 4.54
C ALA A 70 10.32 10.67 5.17
N LYS A 71 9.88 10.37 6.40
CA LYS A 71 8.77 11.06 7.08
C LYS A 71 7.45 11.03 6.29
N VAL A 72 7.27 9.98 5.49
CA VAL A 72 6.00 9.66 4.83
C VAL A 72 5.32 8.55 5.64
N PHE A 73 4.14 8.85 6.19
CA PHE A 73 3.39 7.94 7.06
C PHE A 73 2.22 7.34 6.29
N PRO A 74 2.35 6.12 5.73
CA PRO A 74 1.29 5.51 4.93
C PRO A 74 0.11 5.07 5.82
N ILE A 75 -1.11 5.15 5.27
CA ILE A 75 -2.29 4.51 5.85
C ILE A 75 -2.27 3.05 5.40
N ILE A 76 -1.98 2.14 6.33
CA ILE A 76 -1.92 0.70 6.06
C ILE A 76 -3.24 0.06 6.47
N ILE A 77 -3.92 -0.55 5.50
CA ILE A 77 -5.18 -1.27 5.72
C ILE A 77 -5.01 -2.71 5.25
N PHE A 78 -5.00 -3.64 6.20
CA PHE A 78 -4.97 -5.06 5.93
C PHE A 78 -6.40 -5.58 5.73
N VAL A 79 -6.69 -6.14 4.55
CA VAL A 79 -7.98 -6.76 4.27
C VAL A 79 -7.83 -8.27 4.39
N SER A 80 -8.04 -8.75 5.61
CA SER A 80 -7.99 -10.19 5.93
C SER A 80 -8.98 -10.99 5.08
N GLN A 81 -8.58 -12.21 4.69
CA GLN A 81 -9.34 -13.06 3.80
C GLN A 81 -9.76 -14.38 4.47
N SER A 82 -11.02 -14.75 4.29
CA SER A 82 -11.55 -16.07 4.59
C SER A 82 -12.02 -16.74 3.29
N ALA A 83 -12.19 -18.06 3.30
CA ALA A 83 -12.72 -18.77 2.13
C ALA A 83 -14.05 -18.17 1.65
N ARG A 84 -14.88 -17.68 2.58
CA ARG A 84 -16.13 -16.98 2.27
C ARG A 84 -15.88 -15.63 1.60
N SER A 85 -14.94 -14.83 2.09
CA SER A 85 -14.66 -13.51 1.52
C SER A 85 -13.97 -13.61 0.16
N ALA A 86 -13.07 -14.57 -0.04
CA ALA A 86 -12.41 -14.83 -1.32
C ALA A 86 -13.43 -15.16 -2.42
N ARG A 87 -14.45 -15.98 -2.13
CA ARG A 87 -15.57 -16.28 -3.05
C ARG A 87 -16.29 -15.03 -3.54
N LYS A 88 -16.42 -14.00 -2.69
CA LYS A 88 -17.06 -12.71 -3.06
C LYS A 88 -16.26 -11.97 -4.15
N LEU A 89 -14.96 -12.24 -4.26
CA LEU A 89 -14.03 -11.61 -5.23
C LEU A 89 -13.70 -12.49 -6.44
N ARG A 90 -14.26 -13.71 -6.52
CA ARG A 90 -13.94 -14.73 -7.54
C ARG A 90 -13.91 -14.17 -8.97
N SER A 91 -14.93 -13.40 -9.37
CA SER A 91 -15.00 -12.85 -10.73
C SER A 91 -13.87 -11.86 -11.06
N LYS A 92 -13.36 -11.13 -10.05
CA LYS A 92 -12.22 -10.22 -10.20
C LYS A 92 -10.91 -10.97 -10.22
N LEU A 93 -10.76 -11.97 -9.36
CA LEU A 93 -9.57 -12.83 -9.31
C LEU A 93 -9.37 -13.57 -10.63
N GLN A 94 -10.43 -14.15 -11.20
CA GLN A 94 -10.38 -14.82 -12.51
C GLN A 94 -9.92 -13.88 -13.63
N ARG A 95 -10.38 -12.61 -13.63
CA ARG A 95 -9.93 -11.59 -14.60
C ARG A 95 -8.45 -11.23 -14.45
N GLN A 96 -7.86 -11.52 -13.30
CA GLN A 96 -6.44 -11.30 -13.00
C GLN A 96 -5.64 -12.61 -13.05
N ALA A 97 -6.21 -13.69 -13.56
CA ALA A 97 -5.61 -15.02 -13.57
C ALA A 97 -5.14 -15.50 -12.17
N ARG A 98 -5.85 -15.10 -11.12
CA ARG A 98 -5.61 -15.50 -9.73
C ARG A 98 -6.73 -16.41 -9.22
N SER A 99 -6.40 -17.30 -8.29
CA SER A 99 -7.37 -18.17 -7.59
C SER A 99 -7.74 -17.62 -6.22
N GLU A 100 -8.87 -18.09 -5.68
CA GLU A 100 -9.29 -17.79 -4.30
C GLU A 100 -8.26 -18.31 -3.27
N GLU A 101 -7.67 -19.48 -3.54
CA GLU A 101 -6.62 -20.06 -2.69
C GLU A 101 -5.36 -19.19 -2.67
N GLN A 102 -4.92 -18.69 -3.83
CA GLN A 102 -3.77 -17.77 -3.88
C GLN A 102 -4.03 -16.50 -3.07
N LEU A 103 -5.26 -15.97 -3.08
CA LEU A 103 -5.62 -14.81 -2.27
C LEU A 103 -5.59 -15.14 -0.76
N LEU A 104 -6.07 -16.32 -0.36
CA LEU A 104 -6.03 -16.77 1.05
C LEU A 104 -4.59 -16.95 1.54
N THR A 105 -3.77 -17.66 0.77
CA THR A 105 -2.35 -17.87 1.09
C THR A 105 -1.60 -16.54 1.17
N CYS A 106 -1.90 -15.59 0.27
CA CYS A 106 -1.35 -14.24 0.33
C CYS A 106 -1.72 -13.52 1.63
N SER A 107 -2.99 -13.54 2.02
CA SER A 107 -3.44 -12.97 3.31
C SER A 107 -2.72 -13.61 4.51
N GLN A 108 -2.60 -14.95 4.53
CA GLN A 108 -1.96 -15.69 5.64
C GLN A 108 -0.45 -15.43 5.73
N ASN A 109 0.21 -15.25 4.59
CA ASN A 109 1.65 -14.99 4.55
C ASN A 109 1.98 -13.54 4.94
N GLU A 110 1.11 -12.57 4.59
CA GLU A 110 1.33 -11.16 4.89
C GLU A 110 0.95 -10.78 6.32
N GLU A 111 -0.04 -11.43 6.93
CA GLU A 111 -0.53 -11.09 8.27
C GLU A 111 0.59 -11.07 9.35
N PRO A 112 1.50 -12.06 9.45
CA PRO A 112 2.60 -12.02 10.42
C PRO A 112 3.65 -10.94 10.15
N LEU A 113 3.69 -10.37 8.94
CA LEU A 113 4.62 -9.29 8.59
C LEU A 113 4.13 -7.94 9.11
N LEU A 114 2.83 -7.81 9.39
CA LEU A 114 2.23 -6.58 9.91
C LEU A 114 2.78 -6.20 11.28
N ASP A 115 3.09 -7.18 12.13
CA ASP A 115 3.68 -6.97 13.46
C ASP A 115 5.11 -6.39 13.39
N LYS A 116 5.75 -6.46 12.22
CA LYS A 116 7.12 -5.96 11.99
C LYS A 116 7.14 -4.54 11.40
N LEU A 117 5.97 -3.95 11.17
CA LEU A 117 5.86 -2.62 10.58
C LEU A 117 6.30 -1.54 11.58
N PRO A 118 6.92 -0.44 11.10
CA PRO A 118 7.31 0.68 11.94
C PRO A 118 6.14 1.57 12.37
N CYS A 119 4.90 1.21 12.02
CA CYS A 119 3.70 1.98 12.31
C CYS A 119 2.46 1.10 12.47
N LEU A 120 1.40 1.67 13.04
CA LEU A 120 0.12 0.99 13.22
C LEU A 120 -0.59 0.77 11.88
N TYR A 121 -1.30 -0.36 11.78
CA TYR A 121 -2.19 -0.69 10.67
C TYR A 121 -3.64 -0.83 11.16
N ARG A 122 -4.59 -0.82 10.21
CA ARG A 122 -5.99 -1.15 10.47
C ARG A 122 -6.36 -2.44 9.77
N SER A 123 -7.12 -3.31 10.44
CA SER A 123 -7.66 -4.53 9.82
C SER A 123 -9.11 -4.35 9.41
N VAL A 124 -9.46 -4.92 8.26
CA VAL A 124 -10.84 -5.13 7.83
C VAL A 124 -11.13 -6.62 7.88
N ASP A 125 -12.03 -7.00 8.78
CA ASP A 125 -12.47 -8.38 9.00
C ASP A 125 -13.24 -8.94 7.78
N PRO A 126 -13.08 -10.22 7.41
CA PRO A 126 -13.66 -10.81 6.19
C PRO A 126 -15.20 -10.89 6.22
N ASP A 127 -15.81 -10.91 7.40
CA ASP A 127 -17.27 -10.97 7.59
C ASP A 127 -17.89 -9.58 7.75
N SER A 128 -17.07 -8.53 7.88
CA SER A 128 -17.52 -7.14 8.00
C SER A 128 -18.04 -6.51 6.69
N TRP A 129 -18.00 -7.24 5.57
CA TRP A 129 -18.47 -6.81 4.26
C TRP A 129 -19.13 -7.98 3.50
N CYS A 130 -20.08 -7.72 2.61
CA CYS A 130 -20.84 -8.75 1.89
C CYS A 130 -20.63 -8.72 0.37
N ASP A 131 -20.13 -7.61 -0.17
CA ASP A 131 -19.88 -7.38 -1.59
C ASP A 131 -18.79 -6.31 -1.79
N GLN A 132 -18.46 -6.03 -3.06
CA GLN A 132 -17.46 -5.01 -3.42
C GLN A 132 -17.83 -3.61 -2.90
N ASN A 133 -19.10 -3.23 -2.91
CA ASN A 133 -19.53 -1.88 -2.56
C ASN A 133 -19.43 -1.63 -1.04
N SER A 134 -19.84 -2.60 -0.24
CA SER A 134 -19.71 -2.59 1.22
C SER A 134 -18.24 -2.59 1.64
N LEU A 135 -17.38 -3.37 0.96
CA LEU A 135 -15.93 -3.33 1.19
C LEU A 135 -15.35 -1.94 0.88
N LEU A 136 -15.66 -1.37 -0.29
CA LEU A 136 -15.19 -0.03 -0.66
C LEU A 136 -15.69 1.07 0.28
N THR A 137 -16.93 0.94 0.77
CA THR A 137 -17.49 1.88 1.76
C THR A 137 -16.72 1.80 3.06
N ARG A 138 -16.46 0.58 3.55
CA ARG A 138 -15.67 0.35 4.77
C ARG A 138 -14.25 0.88 4.64
N LEU A 139 -13.57 0.62 3.52
CA LEU A 139 -12.23 1.14 3.26
C LEU A 139 -12.21 2.67 3.29
N ARG A 140 -13.18 3.33 2.64
CA ARG A 140 -13.30 4.80 2.67
C ARG A 140 -13.52 5.34 4.09
N THR A 141 -14.31 4.64 4.91
CA THR A 141 -14.49 5.00 6.32
C THR A 141 -13.19 4.87 7.10
N VAL A 142 -12.49 3.74 7.00
CA VAL A 142 -11.21 3.50 7.69
C VAL A 142 -10.18 4.55 7.28
N ILE A 143 -10.06 4.83 5.98
CA ILE A 143 -9.17 5.88 5.47
C ILE A 143 -9.50 7.24 6.10
N TRP A 144 -10.78 7.62 6.11
CA TRP A 144 -11.21 8.91 6.65
C TRP A 144 -10.92 9.03 8.16
N GLU A 145 -11.10 7.94 8.91
CA GLU A 145 -10.73 7.86 10.32
C GLU A 145 -9.21 8.03 10.51
N GLU A 146 -8.40 7.28 9.76
CA GLU A 146 -6.95 7.32 9.85
C GLU A 146 -6.35 8.67 9.43
N GLN A 147 -6.92 9.32 8.41
CA GLN A 147 -6.52 10.68 7.99
C GLN A 147 -6.65 11.72 9.11
N ARG A 148 -7.58 11.53 10.03
CA ARG A 148 -7.87 12.46 11.13
C ARG A 148 -7.21 12.03 12.43
N ARG A 149 -6.59 10.85 12.44
CA ARG A 149 -5.98 10.28 13.62
C ARG A 149 -4.69 11.04 13.92
N ILE A 150 -4.60 11.58 15.13
CA ILE A 150 -3.34 12.12 15.65
C ILE A 150 -2.51 10.92 16.10
N VAL A 151 -1.35 10.74 15.47
CA VAL A 151 -0.39 9.71 15.83
C VAL A 151 0.83 10.35 16.45
N TRP A 152 1.31 9.76 17.55
CA TRP A 152 2.60 10.09 18.11
C TRP A 152 3.65 9.30 17.34
N VAL A 153 4.59 10.01 16.73
CA VAL A 153 5.72 9.39 16.04
C VAL A 153 6.92 9.51 16.96
N GLU A 154 7.58 8.40 17.25
CA GLU A 154 8.84 8.44 17.98
C GLU A 154 9.86 9.26 17.16
N PRO A 155 10.55 10.23 17.80
CA PRO A 155 11.67 10.90 17.14
C PRO A 155 12.70 9.85 16.73
N ASP A 156 13.31 9.99 15.55
CA ASP A 156 14.43 9.10 15.20
C ASP A 156 15.53 9.34 16.22
N LEU A 157 15.76 8.36 17.10
CA LEU A 157 16.96 8.28 17.93
C LEU A 157 18.07 7.87 16.96
N TRP A 158 18.86 8.87 16.60
CA TRP A 158 19.98 8.86 15.66
C TRP A 158 20.99 7.75 15.98
#